data_AF-A0A9P6E7K1-F1
#
_entry.id   AF-A0A9P6E7K1-F1
#
_cell.length_a   1.000
_cell.length_b   1.000
_cell.length_c   1.000
_cell.angle_alpha   90.00
_cell.angle_beta   90.00
_cell.angle_gamma   90.00
#
_symmetry.space_group_name_H-M   'P 1'
#
loop_
_entity.id
_entity.type
_entity.pdbx_description
1 polymer ?
#
loop_
_entity_poly.entity_id
_entity_poly.type
_entity_poly.pdbx_seq_one_letter_code
_entity_poly.pdbx_strand_id
1 'polypeptide(L)'
;MGPDSAKGALYAEYALLKVASVFKTKFDNYAEESGVTTMPAFKFNFEGSILGCLIASAGGGRSLPYYHFIATPLLPCGQYDSPVKKYTGNGEVGPANNDMTKAIHAFAHFSAIYSQKMIVFCDLQGELQKVTLLRPVN
;
A
#
# COMPACT_ATOMS: atom_id res chain seq x y z
N MET A 1 22.24 -0.16 -13.12
CA MET A 1 21.64 0.99 -12.43
C MET A 1 22.66 1.53 -11.46
N GLY A 2 23.08 2.79 -11.59
CA GLY A 2 24.00 3.41 -10.64
C GLY A 2 23.32 3.73 -9.30
N PRO A 3 24.07 3.96 -8.22
CA PRO A 3 23.53 4.28 -6.88
C PRO A 3 22.55 5.47 -6.90
N ASP A 4 22.75 6.48 -7.76
CA ASP A 4 21.83 7.62 -7.90
C ASP A 4 20.47 7.24 -8.51
N SER A 5 20.44 6.25 -9.39
CA SER A 5 19.18 5.77 -10.00
C SER A 5 18.31 5.00 -9.02
N ALA A 6 18.92 4.28 -8.08
CA ALA A 6 18.18 3.57 -7.02
C ALA A 6 17.55 4.55 -6.03
N LYS A 7 18.25 5.64 -5.70
CA LYS A 7 17.69 6.72 -4.88
C LYS A 7 16.47 7.34 -5.56
N GLY A 8 16.58 7.74 -6.82
CA GLY A 8 15.45 8.32 -7.57
C GLY A 8 14.22 7.41 -7.58
N ALA A 9 14.42 6.10 -7.83
CA ALA A 9 13.35 5.12 -7.79
C ALA A 9 12.66 5.05 -6.40
N LEU A 10 13.42 5.00 -5.30
CA LEU A 10 12.85 4.98 -3.95
C LEU A 10 12.03 6.24 -3.63
N TYR A 11 12.46 7.42 -4.07
CA TYR A 11 11.66 8.63 -3.91
C TYR A 11 10.34 8.55 -4.69
N ALA A 12 10.39 8.03 -5.92
CA ALA A 12 9.18 7.85 -6.74
C ALA A 12 8.22 6.83 -6.11
N GLU A 13 8.72 5.69 -5.63
CA GLU A 13 7.93 4.65 -4.96
C GLU A 13 7.28 5.18 -3.67
N TYR A 14 8.04 5.92 -2.85
CA TYR A 14 7.51 6.52 -1.63
C TYR A 14 6.44 7.58 -1.92
N ALA A 15 6.65 8.40 -2.97
CA ALA A 15 5.65 9.34 -3.44
C ALA A 15 4.40 8.64 -3.98
N LEU A 16 4.55 7.54 -4.71
CA LEU A 16 3.44 6.74 -5.22
C LEU A 16 2.60 6.17 -4.06
N LEU A 17 3.24 5.62 -3.03
CA LEU A 17 2.55 5.13 -1.82
C LEU A 17 1.76 6.23 -1.11
N LYS A 18 2.33 7.45 -1.02
CA LYS A 18 1.64 8.63 -0.48
C LYS A 18 0.43 9.01 -1.33
N VAL A 19 0.60 9.08 -2.65
CA VAL A 19 -0.47 9.50 -3.57
C VAL A 19 -1.62 8.49 -3.56
N ALA A 20 -1.33 7.19 -3.52
CA ALA A 20 -2.33 6.14 -3.35
C ALA A 20 -3.13 6.32 -2.04
N SER A 21 -2.45 6.62 -0.94
CA SER A 21 -3.09 6.91 0.36
C SER A 21 -4.03 8.11 0.29
N VAL A 22 -3.61 9.21 -0.36
CA VAL A 22 -4.47 10.41 -0.55
C VAL A 22 -5.69 10.09 -1.42
N PHE A 23 -5.51 9.36 -2.52
CA PHE A 23 -6.64 8.91 -3.35
C PHE A 23 -7.60 8.04 -2.56
N LYS A 24 -7.09 7.18 -1.67
CA LYS A 24 -7.94 6.34 -0.82
C LYS A 24 -8.80 7.17 0.12
N THR A 25 -8.24 8.21 0.75
CA THR A 25 -9.04 9.15 1.54
C THR A 25 -10.14 9.82 0.70
N LYS A 26 -9.84 10.21 -0.54
CA LYS A 26 -10.85 10.81 -1.43
C LYS A 26 -11.93 9.80 -1.85
N PHE A 27 -11.55 8.55 -2.07
CA PHE A 27 -12.48 7.46 -2.37
C PHE A 27 -13.43 7.18 -1.19
N ASP A 28 -12.90 7.13 0.03
CA ASP A 28 -13.69 6.89 1.23
C ASP A 28 -14.70 8.02 1.48
N ASN A 29 -14.25 9.27 1.41
CA ASN A 29 -15.13 10.43 1.55
C ASN A 29 -16.24 10.42 0.49
N TYR A 30 -15.90 10.11 -0.76
CA TYR A 30 -16.90 10.03 -1.83
C TYR A 30 -17.92 8.92 -1.60
N ALA A 31 -17.48 7.75 -1.10
CA ALA A 31 -18.36 6.65 -0.76
C ALA A 31 -19.31 7.03 0.39
N GLU A 32 -18.80 7.70 1.42
CA GLU A 32 -19.59 8.21 2.55
C GLU A 32 -20.62 9.26 2.11
N GLU A 33 -20.20 10.26 1.33
CA GLU A 33 -21.08 11.29 0.77
C GLU A 33 -22.17 10.69 -0.15
N SER A 34 -21.88 9.55 -0.78
CA SER A 34 -22.82 8.80 -1.61
C SER A 34 -23.73 7.85 -0.81
N GLY A 35 -23.61 7.82 0.53
CA GLY A 35 -24.44 6.99 1.41
C GLY A 35 -24.05 5.50 1.44
N VAL A 36 -22.82 5.14 1.03
CA VAL A 36 -22.34 3.76 1.08
C VAL A 36 -21.97 3.39 2.52
N THR A 37 -22.66 2.40 3.10
CA THR A 37 -22.47 1.99 4.50
C THR A 37 -21.78 0.63 4.68
N THR A 38 -21.64 -0.14 3.62
CA THR A 38 -21.19 -1.55 3.67
C THR A 38 -19.85 -1.80 3.00
N MET A 39 -19.14 -0.75 2.56
CA MET A 39 -17.86 -0.90 1.88
C MET A 39 -16.79 -1.45 2.84
N PRO A 40 -16.11 -2.56 2.50
CA PRO A 40 -15.02 -3.07 3.32
C PRO A 40 -13.91 -2.04 3.49
N ALA A 41 -13.45 -1.85 4.73
CA ALA A 41 -12.36 -0.96 5.04
C ALA A 41 -11.02 -1.56 4.58
N PHE A 42 -10.18 -0.73 3.96
CA PHE A 42 -8.79 -1.04 3.66
C PHE A 42 -7.97 0.27 3.64
N LYS A 43 -6.65 0.16 3.76
CA LYS A 43 -5.73 1.30 3.71
C LYS A 43 -4.42 0.94 3.05
N PHE A 44 -3.72 1.94 2.53
CA PHE A 44 -2.33 1.80 2.09
C PHE A 44 -1.40 1.94 3.31
N ASN A 45 -0.32 1.15 3.35
CA ASN A 45 0.68 1.16 4.42
C ASN A 45 1.62 2.39 4.35
N PHE A 46 1.05 3.56 4.07
CA PHE A 46 1.78 4.82 4.06
C PHE A 46 1.97 5.39 5.47
N GLU A 47 0.94 5.31 6.31
CA GLU A 47 1.04 5.76 7.70
C GLU A 47 2.08 4.91 8.45
N GLY A 48 3.06 5.56 9.08
CA GLY A 48 4.18 4.89 9.73
C GLY A 48 5.27 4.37 8.78
N SER A 49 5.16 4.63 7.47
CA SER A 49 6.26 4.35 6.53
C SER A 49 7.36 5.41 6.60
N ILE A 50 8.58 5.01 6.24
CA ILE A 50 9.80 5.81 6.33
C ILE A 50 10.57 5.71 5.02
N LEU A 51 10.98 6.85 4.46
CA LEU A 51 12.04 6.94 3.46
C LEU A 51 13.34 7.30 4.18
N GLY A 52 14.21 6.31 4.36
CA GLY A 52 15.40 6.41 5.20
C GLY A 52 16.72 6.40 4.43
N CYS A 53 17.79 6.79 5.11
CA CYS A 53 19.16 6.65 4.66
C CYS A 53 20.04 6.14 5.81
N LEU A 54 20.85 5.11 5.55
CA LEU A 54 21.80 4.56 6.50
C LEU A 54 23.03 5.46 6.57
N ILE A 55 23.45 5.80 7.79
CA ILE A 55 24.69 6.54 8.05
C ILE A 55 25.75 5.53 8.47
N ALA A 56 26.83 5.43 7.70
CA ALA A 56 27.93 4.52 8.02
C ALA A 56 28.59 4.94 9.35
N SER A 57 28.74 4.00 10.28
CA SER A 57 29.51 4.20 11.50
C SER A 57 31.00 4.01 11.23
N ALA A 58 31.85 4.81 11.89
CA ALA A 58 33.27 4.98 11.59
C ALA A 58 34.19 3.74 11.82
N GLY A 59 33.64 2.54 12.08
CA GLY A 59 34.40 1.41 12.64
C GLY A 59 34.27 0.04 11.95
N GLY A 60 33.63 -0.10 10.79
CA GLY A 60 33.39 -1.43 10.22
C GLY A 60 33.27 -1.45 8.70
N GLY A 61 34.30 -1.98 8.03
CA GLY A 61 34.47 -2.01 6.58
C GLY A 61 33.59 -3.01 5.84
N ARG A 62 32.30 -2.71 5.69
CA ARG A 62 31.46 -3.31 4.65
C ARG A 62 30.68 -2.20 3.94
N SER A 63 30.97 -2.00 2.66
CA SER A 63 30.17 -1.11 1.80
C SER A 63 28.83 -1.77 1.54
N LEU A 64 27.74 -1.08 1.87
CA LEU A 64 26.41 -1.50 1.43
C LEU A 64 26.23 -1.07 -0.03
N PRO A 65 25.59 -1.91 -0.86
CA PRO A 65 25.33 -1.53 -2.26
C PRO A 65 24.37 -0.33 -2.36
N TYR A 66 23.50 -0.14 -1.35
CA TYR A 66 22.56 0.96 -1.26
C TYR A 66 22.42 1.44 0.18
N TYR A 67 22.35 2.76 0.36
CA TYR A 67 22.17 3.40 1.68
C TYR A 67 20.75 3.91 1.89
N HIS A 68 19.98 4.14 0.82
CA HIS A 68 18.59 4.59 0.91
C HIS A 68 17.64 3.40 0.92
N PHE A 69 16.52 3.51 1.64
CA PHE A 69 15.51 2.46 1.73
C PHE A 69 14.12 3.03 2.02
N ILE A 70 13.08 2.24 1.70
CA ILE A 70 11.73 2.45 2.21
C ILE A 70 11.45 1.36 3.23
N ALA A 71 10.91 1.74 4.39
CA ALA A 71 10.36 0.82 5.36
C ALA A 71 8.86 1.10 5.52
N THR A 72 8.03 0.07 5.50
CA THR A 72 6.58 0.15 5.75
C THR A 72 6.23 -0.68 6.98
N PRO A 73 5.11 -0.40 7.67
CA PRO A 73 4.60 -1.28 8.71
C PRO A 73 4.50 -2.72 8.22
N LEU A 74 4.96 -3.65 9.06
CA LEU A 74 4.96 -5.07 8.78
C LEU A 74 3.51 -5.58 8.80
N LEU A 75 3.07 -6.20 7.71
CA LEU A 75 1.81 -6.95 7.69
C LEU A 75 1.96 -8.22 8.53
N PRO A 76 0.88 -8.74 9.15
CA PRO A 76 0.92 -10.03 9.84
C PRO A 76 1.52 -11.12 8.93
N CYS A 77 2.59 -11.77 9.40
CA CYS A 77 3.38 -12.69 8.59
C CYS A 77 3.88 -13.91 9.38
N GLY A 78 3.16 -14.30 10.44
CA GLY A 78 3.45 -15.52 11.20
C GLY A 78 3.08 -16.78 10.42
N GLN A 79 3.50 -17.94 10.93
CA GLN A 79 3.22 -19.25 10.31
C GLN A 79 1.71 -19.57 10.16
N TYR A 80 0.86 -18.87 10.92
CA TYR A 80 -0.60 -19.02 10.89
C TYR A 80 -1.30 -17.84 10.21
N ASP A 81 -0.54 -16.89 9.67
CA ASP A 81 -1.08 -15.78 8.91
C ASP A 81 -1.27 -16.14 7.45
N SER A 82 -2.31 -15.55 6.87
CA SER A 82 -2.60 -15.74 5.47
C SER A 82 -1.53 -15.03 4.63
N PRO A 83 -1.19 -15.57 3.44
CA PRO A 83 -0.19 -14.96 2.59
C PRO A 83 -0.76 -13.72 1.92
N VAL A 84 0.09 -12.70 1.75
CA VAL A 84 -0.24 -11.46 1.03
C VAL A 84 -0.89 -11.81 -0.30
N LYS A 85 -2.10 -11.29 -0.51
CA LYS A 85 -2.91 -11.53 -1.69
C LYS A 85 -2.72 -10.40 -2.69
N LYS A 86 -2.56 -10.77 -3.95
CA LYS A 86 -2.64 -9.85 -5.09
C LYS A 86 -4.09 -9.77 -5.57
N TYR A 87 -4.63 -8.55 -5.64
CA TYR A 87 -6.02 -8.29 -6.03
C TYR A 87 -6.13 -7.84 -7.48
N THR A 88 -5.23 -6.96 -7.93
CA THR A 88 -5.11 -6.54 -9.33
C THR A 88 -3.67 -6.72 -9.80
N GLY A 89 -3.44 -6.79 -11.11
CA GLY A 89 -2.11 -6.84 -11.72
C GLY A 89 -1.92 -5.75 -12.77
N ASN A 90 -0.69 -5.60 -13.26
CA ASN A 90 -0.37 -4.61 -14.30
C ASN A 90 -0.99 -4.91 -15.67
N GLY A 91 -1.18 -6.19 -16.00
CA GLY A 91 -1.79 -6.63 -17.27
C GLY A 91 -3.11 -7.39 -17.11
N GLU A 92 -3.49 -7.70 -15.87
CA GLU A 92 -4.67 -8.49 -15.54
C GLU A 92 -5.48 -7.77 -14.47
N VAL A 93 -6.78 -7.62 -14.71
CA VAL A 93 -7.67 -6.90 -13.80
C VAL A 93 -7.85 -7.67 -12.48
N GLY A 94 -7.84 -9.00 -12.51
CA GLY A 94 -8.14 -9.86 -11.36
C GLY A 94 -9.64 -10.08 -11.14
N PRO A 95 -10.03 -10.94 -10.17
CA PRO A 95 -11.42 -11.27 -9.90
C PRO A 95 -12.10 -10.26 -8.96
N ALA A 96 -13.35 -9.90 -9.24
CA ALA A 96 -14.22 -9.07 -8.39
C ALA A 96 -15.40 -9.86 -7.79
N ASN A 97 -15.09 -10.98 -7.13
CA ASN A 97 -16.09 -11.99 -6.73
C ASN A 97 -16.62 -11.86 -5.29
N ASN A 98 -15.96 -11.08 -4.44
CA ASN A 98 -16.38 -10.77 -3.07
C ASN A 98 -16.30 -9.27 -2.79
N ASP A 99 -16.87 -8.82 -1.67
CA ASP A 99 -17.00 -7.39 -1.36
C ASP A 99 -15.65 -6.68 -1.27
N MET A 100 -14.63 -7.33 -0.70
CA MET A 100 -13.28 -6.75 -0.64
C MET A 100 -12.69 -6.56 -2.04
N THR A 101 -12.75 -7.59 -2.88
CA THR A 101 -12.28 -7.48 -4.27
C THR A 101 -13.08 -6.44 -5.06
N LYS A 102 -14.40 -6.36 -4.88
CA LYS A 102 -15.23 -5.34 -5.54
C LYS A 102 -14.83 -3.93 -5.10
N ALA A 103 -14.58 -3.71 -3.80
CA ALA A 103 -14.14 -2.42 -3.28
C ALA A 103 -12.77 -2.00 -3.83
N ILE A 104 -11.84 -2.94 -3.94
CA ILE A 104 -10.50 -2.69 -4.52
C ILE A 104 -10.61 -2.33 -6.01
N HIS A 105 -11.45 -3.03 -6.77
CA HIS A 105 -11.68 -2.70 -8.18
C HIS A 105 -12.43 -1.36 -8.33
N ALA A 106 -13.38 -1.07 -7.45
CA ALA A 106 -14.06 0.22 -7.43
C ALA A 106 -13.08 1.36 -7.14
N PHE A 107 -12.12 1.17 -6.24
CA PHE A 107 -11.05 2.14 -5.99
C PHE A 107 -10.15 2.33 -7.22
N ALA A 108 -9.73 1.24 -7.87
CA ALA A 108 -8.93 1.33 -9.09
C ALA A 108 -9.67 2.14 -10.18
N HIS A 109 -10.97 1.85 -10.38
CA HIS A 109 -11.80 2.61 -11.31
C HIS A 109 -11.99 4.07 -10.88
N PHE A 110 -12.28 4.32 -9.60
CA PHE A 110 -12.39 5.67 -9.04
C PHE A 110 -11.14 6.48 -9.29
N SER A 111 -9.95 5.90 -9.13
CA SER A 111 -8.68 6.60 -9.38
C SER A 111 -8.57 7.13 -10.82
N ALA A 112 -9.04 6.34 -11.79
CA ALA A 112 -9.10 6.74 -13.19
C ALA A 112 -10.06 7.92 -13.38
N ILE A 113 -11.26 7.86 -12.82
CA ILE A 113 -12.26 8.91 -12.99
C ILE A 113 -11.84 10.19 -12.27
N TYR A 114 -11.44 10.09 -11.00
CA TYR A 114 -11.04 11.21 -10.16
C TYR A 114 -9.84 11.97 -10.73
N SER A 115 -8.89 11.26 -11.34
CA SER A 115 -7.71 11.85 -11.98
C SER A 115 -7.93 12.26 -13.44
N GLN A 116 -9.17 12.24 -13.95
CA GLN A 116 -9.47 12.52 -15.37
C GLN A 116 -8.67 11.62 -16.34
N LYS A 117 -8.55 10.34 -16.00
CA LYS A 117 -7.85 9.28 -16.74
C LYS A 117 -6.32 9.43 -16.79
N MET A 118 -5.75 10.26 -15.91
CA MET A 118 -4.29 10.44 -15.82
C MET A 118 -3.59 9.35 -14.99
N ILE A 119 -4.28 8.81 -13.97
CA ILE A 119 -3.73 7.85 -13.02
C ILE A 119 -4.69 6.68 -12.88
N VAL A 120 -4.16 5.47 -12.99
CA VAL A 120 -4.85 4.23 -12.62
C VAL A 120 -3.94 3.44 -11.69
N PHE A 121 -4.41 3.16 -10.48
CA PHE A 121 -3.70 2.25 -9.59
C PHE A 121 -4.00 0.80 -9.97
N CYS A 122 -2.92 0.07 -10.25
CA CYS A 122 -2.90 -1.37 -10.50
C CYS A 122 -1.92 -2.03 -9.53
N ASP A 123 -1.72 -3.34 -9.67
CA ASP A 123 -0.87 -4.14 -8.76
C ASP A 123 -1.26 -4.02 -7.28
N LEU A 124 -2.56 -3.83 -7.02
CA LEU A 124 -3.07 -3.69 -5.66
C LEU A 124 -2.95 -5.03 -4.94
N GLN A 125 -2.20 -5.04 -3.85
CA GLN A 125 -1.89 -6.24 -3.07
C GLN A 125 -1.87 -5.91 -1.58
N GLY A 126 -2.16 -6.90 -0.75
CA GLY A 126 -2.20 -6.71 0.69
C GLY A 126 -2.73 -7.94 1.42
N GLU A 127 -2.87 -7.79 2.73
CA GLU A 127 -3.36 -8.83 3.63
C GLU A 127 -4.63 -8.34 4.32
N LEU A 128 -5.58 -9.25 4.57
CA LEU A 128 -6.74 -8.91 5.38
C LEU A 128 -6.30 -8.79 6.83
N GLN A 129 -6.50 -7.61 7.41
CA GLN A 129 -6.22 -7.43 8.83
C GLN A 129 -7.20 -8.29 9.64
N LYS A 130 -6.70 -9.37 10.24
CA LYS A 130 -7.46 -10.11 11.24
C LYS A 130 -7.68 -9.18 12.42
N VAL A 131 -8.94 -8.84 12.70
CA VAL A 131 -9.27 -8.18 13.96
C VAL A 131 -8.98 -9.19 15.07
N THR A 132 -7.84 -9.06 15.73
CA THR A 132 -7.63 -9.72 17.01
C THR A 132 -8.60 -9.09 17.97
N LEU A 133 -9.74 -9.74 18.20
CA LEU A 133 -10.58 -9.48 19.37
C LEU A 133 -9.72 -9.83 20.60
N LEU A 134 -8.91 -8.88 21.05
CA LEU A 134 -8.37 -8.92 22.40
C LEU A 134 -9.61 -8.86 23.31
N ARG A 135 -10.04 -10.03 23.79
CA ARG A 135 -11.04 -10.10 24.85
C ARG A 135 -10.52 -9.24 26.00
N PRO A 136 -11.32 -8.33 26.56
CA PRO A 136 -10.92 -7.64 27.77
C PRO A 136 -10.62 -8.71 28.82
N VAL A 137 -9.45 -8.62 29.45
CA VAL A 137 -9.14 -9.39 30.65
C VAL A 137 -10.04 -8.82 31.73
N ASN A 138 -11.09 -9.56 32.08
CA ASN A 138 -11.90 -9.31 33.27
C ASN A 138 -11.11 -9.70 34.52
#